data_AF-A0A7W7HG83-F1
#
_entry.id   AF-A0A7W7HG83-F1
#
_cell.length_a   1.000
_cell.length_b   1.000
_cell.length_c   1.000
_cell.angle_alpha   90.00
_cell.angle_beta   90.00
_cell.angle_gamma   90.00
#
_symmetry.space_group_name_H-M   'P 1'
#
loop_
_entity.id
_entity.type
_entity.pdbx_description
1 polymer ?
#
loop_
_entity_poly.entity_id
_entity_poly.type
_entity_poly.pdbx_seq_one_letter_code
_entity_poly.pdbx_strand_id
1 'polypeptide(L)'
;MKRPVVVRWIAVGATAAASAAIALALPSVQAFAADNLSLGAGADGSSKASGTSYGNVRDGDTATYWSPASATGYVSVKWSSATTVSSAVIRQASGGGSISAWRVLNADTGASLASGSGSPSTITFSSTSLKKLTFEITSASAAPRISEFETYASGGSTPTTSPTTTPTTSPTSNPGTPTGAWPSSAGTVSISATVNVSGTFDGGMKTYCCIGDGSQSESQDPMFKIANGGTLQNVIIGSPAGDGVHCEGTCTIRNVWWNDIGEDAATFKGTGGGTSYVIGGGAKSGSDKTFQHNGNGTVSISGFYLSGSGKLYRGCGNCTNSYQRHVKIDNVLLNDIDMVAGINSNWGDTATITRVTLTNASSAVVCGKYQGVAKGSEPKYLGEGWNDSNCKVTQSDITRK
;
A
#
# COMPACT_ATOMS: atom_id res chain seq x y z
N MET A 1 -28.00 90.78 -35.44
CA MET A 1 -26.68 90.14 -35.61
C MET A 1 -26.79 88.70 -35.12
N LYS A 2 -26.97 87.72 -36.01
CA LYS A 2 -26.01 86.68 -36.48
C LYS A 2 -25.35 85.81 -35.37
N ARG A 3 -25.91 84.58 -35.23
CA ARG A 3 -25.31 83.21 -35.30
C ARG A 3 -24.13 82.76 -34.37
N PRO A 4 -23.98 81.43 -34.17
CA PRO A 4 -23.50 80.77 -32.93
C PRO A 4 -22.08 80.21 -33.02
N VAL A 5 -21.53 79.64 -31.93
CA VAL A 5 -20.44 78.62 -31.99
C VAL A 5 -20.58 77.58 -30.87
N VAL A 6 -20.51 76.31 -31.29
CA VAL A 6 -20.36 75.08 -30.50
C VAL A 6 -18.87 74.73 -30.42
N VAL A 7 -18.37 74.25 -29.27
CA VAL A 7 -17.05 73.61 -29.18
C VAL A 7 -17.19 72.24 -28.53
N ARG A 8 -16.83 71.22 -29.32
CA ARG A 8 -16.66 69.80 -28.99
C ARG A 8 -15.43 69.60 -28.10
N TRP A 9 -15.52 68.72 -27.11
CA TRP A 9 -14.38 68.06 -26.48
C TRP A 9 -14.34 66.59 -26.93
N ILE A 10 -13.15 66.13 -27.31
CA ILE A 10 -12.86 64.80 -27.85
C ILE A 10 -12.61 63.84 -26.68
N ALA A 11 -13.35 62.73 -26.64
CA ALA A 11 -13.07 61.59 -25.76
C ALA A 11 -12.08 60.65 -26.47
N VAL A 12 -10.96 60.34 -25.80
CA VAL A 12 -10.00 59.31 -26.23
C VAL A 12 -10.52 57.96 -25.73
N GLY A 13 -10.84 57.06 -26.66
CA GLY A 13 -11.23 55.68 -26.37
C GLY A 13 -10.01 54.80 -26.09
N ALA A 14 -10.08 54.01 -25.02
CA ALA A 14 -9.17 52.89 -24.78
C ALA A 14 -9.78 51.61 -25.37
N THR A 15 -9.12 51.04 -26.37
CA THR A 15 -9.48 49.77 -27.00
C THR A 15 -9.00 48.62 -26.12
N ALA A 16 -9.93 47.84 -25.55
CA ALA A 16 -9.63 46.55 -24.95
C ALA A 16 -9.66 45.47 -26.05
N ALA A 17 -8.51 44.86 -26.34
CA ALA A 17 -8.41 43.70 -27.20
C ALA A 17 -8.83 42.45 -26.41
N ALA A 18 -9.99 41.88 -26.74
CA ALA A 18 -10.41 40.58 -26.25
C ALA A 18 -9.84 39.47 -27.14
N SER A 19 -8.83 38.75 -26.64
CA SER A 19 -8.35 37.51 -27.27
C SER A 19 -9.26 36.36 -26.85
N ALA A 20 -10.09 35.87 -27.77
CA ALA A 20 -10.87 34.65 -27.59
C ALA A 20 -9.95 33.43 -27.78
N ALA A 21 -9.61 32.74 -26.67
CA ALA A 21 -8.98 31.43 -26.74
C ALA A 21 -10.06 30.37 -26.97
N ILE A 22 -10.05 29.75 -28.15
CA ILE A 22 -10.81 28.54 -28.45
C ILE A 22 -10.15 27.40 -27.67
N ALA A 23 -10.73 27.05 -26.52
CA ALA A 23 -10.38 25.84 -25.80
C ALA A 23 -10.95 24.64 -26.59
N LEU A 24 -10.09 23.89 -27.28
CA LEU A 24 -10.42 22.52 -27.65
C LEU A 24 -10.56 21.72 -26.34
N ALA A 25 -11.80 21.50 -25.92
CA ALA A 25 -12.12 20.53 -24.89
C ALA A 25 -11.81 19.13 -25.42
N LEU A 26 -10.61 18.63 -25.13
CA LEU A 26 -10.35 17.21 -25.16
C LEU A 26 -11.21 16.57 -24.06
N PRO A 27 -11.93 15.46 -24.32
CA PRO A 27 -12.67 14.78 -23.27
C PRO A 27 -11.66 14.31 -22.22
N SER A 28 -11.73 14.93 -21.04
CA SER A 28 -11.06 14.45 -19.84
C SER A 28 -11.64 13.08 -19.52
N VAL A 29 -10.84 12.03 -19.71
CA VAL A 29 -11.23 10.67 -19.31
C VAL A 29 -11.14 10.63 -17.79
N GLN A 30 -12.26 10.94 -17.15
CA GLN A 30 -12.44 10.89 -15.71
C GLN A 30 -12.47 9.40 -15.32
N ALA A 31 -11.42 8.91 -14.67
CA ALA A 31 -11.38 7.53 -14.19
C ALA A 31 -12.31 7.38 -12.97
N PHE A 32 -13.52 6.84 -13.20
CA PHE A 32 -14.40 6.39 -12.14
C PHE A 32 -13.80 5.14 -11.47
N ALA A 33 -14.12 4.90 -10.18
CA ALA A 33 -13.87 3.59 -9.56
C ALA A 33 -14.48 2.49 -10.46
N ALA A 34 -13.76 1.40 -10.75
CA ALA A 34 -14.33 0.37 -11.63
C ALA A 34 -15.55 -0.26 -10.97
N ASP A 35 -16.64 -0.34 -11.72
CA ASP A 35 -17.84 -1.07 -11.34
C ASP A 35 -17.48 -2.55 -11.12
N ASN A 36 -17.87 -3.11 -9.98
CA ASN A 36 -17.84 -4.55 -9.76
C ASN A 36 -18.89 -5.20 -10.68
N LEU A 37 -18.42 -5.77 -11.78
CA LEU A 37 -19.25 -6.35 -12.85
C LEU A 37 -19.98 -7.63 -12.39
N SER A 38 -19.62 -8.18 -11.23
CA SER A 38 -20.26 -9.37 -10.68
C SER A 38 -21.62 -9.08 -10.04
N LEU A 39 -21.86 -7.88 -9.51
CA LEU A 39 -23.11 -7.55 -8.77
C LEU A 39 -24.38 -7.68 -9.64
N GLY A 40 -24.25 -7.46 -10.95
CA GLY A 40 -25.33 -7.63 -11.92
C GLY A 40 -25.32 -8.99 -12.65
N ALA A 41 -24.38 -9.87 -12.32
CA ALA A 41 -24.19 -11.14 -13.02
C ALA A 41 -25.14 -12.24 -12.49
N GLY A 42 -25.16 -13.38 -13.17
CA GLY A 42 -25.56 -14.67 -12.60
C GLY A 42 -24.36 -15.40 -12.00
N ALA A 43 -24.61 -16.49 -11.26
CA ALA A 43 -23.56 -17.42 -10.85
C ALA A 43 -24.04 -18.86 -10.86
N ASP A 44 -23.09 -19.77 -11.03
CA ASP A 44 -23.26 -21.21 -10.85
C ASP A 44 -21.92 -21.80 -10.36
N GLY A 45 -21.85 -23.12 -10.19
CA GLY A 45 -20.65 -23.78 -9.69
C GLY A 45 -20.78 -25.30 -9.73
N SER A 46 -19.77 -25.99 -9.20
CA SER A 46 -19.72 -27.45 -9.17
C SER A 46 -20.75 -28.04 -8.19
N SER A 47 -20.50 -27.86 -6.90
CA SER A 47 -21.29 -28.37 -5.78
C SER A 47 -21.49 -27.27 -4.75
N LYS A 48 -22.43 -27.46 -3.81
CA LYS A 48 -22.67 -26.52 -2.72
C LYS A 48 -22.93 -27.25 -1.41
N ALA A 49 -22.31 -26.78 -0.33
CA ALA A 49 -22.62 -27.21 1.02
C ALA A 49 -24.03 -26.74 1.43
N SER A 50 -24.66 -27.46 2.37
CA SER A 50 -25.97 -27.08 2.92
C SER A 50 -25.92 -25.67 3.52
N GLY A 51 -26.99 -24.88 3.30
CA GLY A 51 -27.08 -23.50 3.79
C GLY A 51 -26.29 -22.47 2.98
N THR A 52 -25.68 -22.84 1.84
CA THR A 52 -24.95 -21.90 0.96
C THR A 52 -25.61 -21.77 -0.41
N SER A 53 -25.27 -20.71 -1.15
CA SER A 53 -25.77 -20.44 -2.51
C SER A 53 -24.67 -19.92 -3.41
N TYR A 54 -24.72 -20.23 -4.71
CA TYR A 54 -23.87 -19.58 -5.71
C TYR A 54 -24.17 -18.07 -5.80
N GLY A 55 -25.37 -17.65 -5.40
CA GLY A 55 -25.76 -16.24 -5.26
C GLY A 55 -24.80 -15.42 -4.42
N ASN A 56 -24.29 -16.03 -3.36
CA ASN A 56 -23.58 -15.37 -2.29
C ASN A 56 -22.24 -14.78 -2.74
N VAL A 57 -21.61 -15.30 -3.81
CA VAL A 57 -20.32 -14.77 -4.26
C VAL A 57 -20.41 -13.44 -5.03
N ARG A 58 -21.59 -12.83 -5.13
CA ARG A 58 -21.82 -11.65 -5.97
C ARG A 58 -22.89 -10.72 -5.44
N ASP A 59 -23.29 -10.87 -4.19
CA ASP A 59 -24.32 -10.03 -3.59
C ASP A 59 -23.75 -8.80 -2.88
N GLY A 60 -22.42 -8.71 -2.78
CA GLY A 60 -21.73 -7.61 -2.09
C GLY A 60 -21.76 -7.74 -0.57
N ASP A 61 -22.28 -8.85 -0.03
CA ASP A 61 -22.35 -9.13 1.39
C ASP A 61 -21.30 -10.15 1.82
N THR A 62 -20.19 -9.63 2.37
CA THR A 62 -19.09 -10.46 2.87
C THR A 62 -19.45 -11.40 4.04
N ALA A 63 -20.66 -11.29 4.62
CA ALA A 63 -21.15 -12.20 5.64
C ALA A 63 -21.77 -13.49 5.07
N THR A 64 -22.21 -13.47 3.81
CA THR A 64 -22.68 -14.68 3.13
C THR A 64 -21.54 -15.34 2.35
N TYR A 65 -21.70 -16.61 1.99
CA TYR A 65 -20.69 -17.33 1.23
C TYR A 65 -21.24 -18.52 0.44
N TRP A 66 -20.56 -18.86 -0.64
CA TRP A 66 -20.60 -20.18 -1.25
C TRP A 66 -19.51 -21.07 -0.65
N SER A 67 -19.79 -22.36 -0.50
CA SER A 67 -18.80 -23.38 -0.17
C SER A 67 -19.04 -24.60 -1.03
N PRO A 68 -18.01 -25.20 -1.67
CA PRO A 68 -18.15 -26.50 -2.30
C PRO A 68 -18.40 -27.58 -1.23
N ALA A 69 -18.85 -28.76 -1.66
CA ALA A 69 -19.10 -29.90 -0.78
C ALA A 69 -17.81 -30.60 -0.28
N SER A 70 -16.66 -30.29 -0.87
CA SER A 70 -15.35 -30.88 -0.55
C SER A 70 -14.25 -29.82 -0.62
N ALA A 71 -12.99 -30.22 -0.42
CA ALA A 71 -11.83 -29.31 -0.48
C ALA A 71 -11.55 -28.72 -1.87
N THR A 72 -12.22 -29.22 -2.92
CA THR A 72 -12.09 -28.71 -4.29
C THR A 72 -13.46 -28.42 -4.88
N GLY A 73 -13.48 -27.60 -5.91
CA GLY A 73 -14.72 -27.19 -6.57
C GLY A 73 -14.53 -25.89 -7.32
N TYR A 74 -15.57 -25.43 -8.00
CA TYR A 74 -15.52 -24.17 -8.70
C TYR A 74 -16.80 -23.38 -8.52
N VAL A 75 -16.67 -22.07 -8.62
CA VAL A 75 -17.77 -21.12 -8.71
C VAL A 75 -17.50 -20.17 -9.86
N SER A 76 -18.54 -19.77 -10.55
CA SER A 76 -18.45 -18.93 -11.74
C SER A 76 -19.39 -17.75 -11.65
N VAL A 77 -18.96 -16.61 -12.17
CA VAL A 77 -19.84 -15.50 -12.53
C VAL A 77 -20.13 -15.54 -14.02
N LYS A 78 -21.38 -15.23 -14.41
CA LYS A 78 -21.83 -15.33 -15.80
C LYS A 78 -22.75 -14.19 -16.21
N TRP A 79 -22.63 -13.76 -17.45
CA TRP A 79 -23.40 -12.66 -18.04
C TRP A 79 -24.23 -13.17 -19.22
N SER A 80 -25.33 -12.49 -19.52
CA SER A 80 -26.20 -12.80 -20.67
C SER A 80 -25.52 -12.51 -22.02
N SER A 81 -24.55 -11.58 -22.04
CA SER A 81 -23.70 -11.23 -23.18
C SER A 81 -22.22 -11.26 -22.78
N ALA A 82 -21.34 -11.33 -23.78
CA ALA A 82 -19.90 -11.30 -23.53
C ALA A 82 -19.51 -9.99 -22.83
N THR A 83 -18.80 -10.11 -21.72
CA THR A 83 -18.36 -9.01 -20.86
C THR A 83 -16.84 -9.04 -20.80
N THR A 84 -16.22 -7.87 -20.94
CA THR A 84 -14.76 -7.75 -20.94
C THR A 84 -14.27 -7.55 -19.51
N VAL A 85 -13.44 -8.49 -19.06
CA VAL A 85 -12.82 -8.50 -17.72
C VAL A 85 -11.31 -8.67 -17.83
N SER A 86 -10.57 -8.06 -16.92
CA SER A 86 -9.10 -8.20 -16.81
C SER A 86 -8.63 -8.52 -15.40
N SER A 87 -9.51 -8.46 -14.41
CA SER A 87 -9.20 -8.90 -13.06
C SER A 87 -10.41 -9.50 -12.36
N ALA A 88 -10.10 -10.31 -11.36
CA ALA A 88 -11.03 -10.86 -10.40
C ALA A 88 -10.52 -10.61 -8.98
N VAL A 89 -11.41 -10.40 -8.02
CA VAL A 89 -11.08 -10.42 -6.60
C VAL A 89 -11.87 -11.53 -5.92
N ILE A 90 -11.15 -12.45 -5.30
CA ILE A 90 -11.74 -13.56 -4.54
C ILE A 90 -11.63 -13.24 -3.06
N ARG A 91 -12.78 -13.13 -2.39
CA ARG A 91 -12.84 -13.00 -0.94
C ARG A 91 -13.25 -14.31 -0.32
N GLN A 92 -12.58 -14.66 0.78
CA GLN A 92 -12.91 -15.84 1.55
C GLN A 92 -13.59 -15.45 2.86
N ALA A 93 -14.65 -16.17 3.23
CA ALA A 93 -15.26 -16.05 4.55
C ALA A 93 -14.49 -16.89 5.57
N SER A 94 -14.54 -16.48 6.84
CA SER A 94 -13.94 -17.24 7.94
C SER A 94 -14.62 -18.60 8.15
N GLY A 95 -13.89 -19.54 8.75
CA GLY A 95 -14.41 -20.87 9.11
C GLY A 95 -14.49 -21.89 7.97
N GLY A 96 -13.90 -21.60 6.80
CA GLY A 96 -13.67 -22.55 5.72
C GLY A 96 -12.25 -23.13 5.70
N GLY A 97 -12.01 -24.12 4.84
CA GLY A 97 -10.67 -24.62 4.54
C GLY A 97 -9.80 -23.59 3.81
N SER A 98 -8.50 -23.66 4.01
CA SER A 98 -7.52 -22.77 3.39
C SER A 98 -7.20 -23.23 1.98
N ILE A 99 -7.49 -22.39 0.98
CA ILE A 99 -7.11 -22.66 -0.42
C ILE A 99 -5.59 -22.60 -0.55
N SER A 100 -5.02 -23.65 -1.15
CA SER A 100 -3.59 -23.81 -1.41
C SER A 100 -3.25 -23.86 -2.90
N ALA A 101 -4.22 -24.13 -3.78
CA ALA A 101 -4.06 -24.01 -5.23
C ALA A 101 -5.38 -23.71 -5.94
N TRP A 102 -5.31 -22.90 -6.99
CA TRP A 102 -6.46 -22.45 -7.76
C TRP A 102 -6.11 -22.07 -9.20
N ARG A 103 -7.13 -21.96 -10.04
CA ARG A 103 -7.04 -21.36 -11.38
C ARG A 103 -8.30 -20.59 -11.75
N VAL A 104 -8.13 -19.59 -12.61
CA VAL A 104 -9.21 -18.83 -13.24
C VAL A 104 -9.30 -19.26 -14.70
N LEU A 105 -10.49 -19.65 -15.12
CA LEU A 105 -10.75 -20.14 -16.47
C LEU A 105 -11.74 -19.23 -17.20
N ASN A 106 -11.51 -19.06 -18.50
CA ASN A 106 -12.58 -18.72 -19.42
C ASN A 106 -13.45 -19.96 -19.61
N ALA A 107 -14.66 -19.96 -19.06
CA ALA A 107 -15.51 -21.15 -19.10
C ALA A 107 -16.17 -21.40 -20.47
N ASP A 108 -16.17 -20.40 -21.35
CA ASP A 108 -16.68 -20.57 -22.71
C ASP A 108 -15.71 -21.40 -23.57
N THR A 109 -14.40 -21.32 -23.29
CA THR A 109 -13.34 -21.96 -24.09
C THR A 109 -12.54 -23.02 -23.33
N GLY A 110 -12.62 -23.03 -22.00
CA GLY A 110 -11.78 -23.86 -21.13
C GLY A 110 -10.35 -23.34 -20.95
N ALA A 111 -10.01 -22.18 -21.52
CA ALA A 111 -8.67 -21.61 -21.41
C ALA A 111 -8.36 -21.14 -19.98
N SER A 112 -7.17 -21.49 -19.46
CA SER A 112 -6.69 -20.96 -18.19
C SER A 112 -6.17 -19.54 -18.36
N LEU A 113 -6.80 -18.59 -17.68
CA LEU A 113 -6.45 -17.16 -17.73
C LEU A 113 -5.42 -16.81 -16.67
N ALA A 114 -5.49 -17.46 -15.50
CA ALA A 114 -4.52 -17.34 -14.42
C ALA A 114 -4.54 -18.60 -13.55
N SER A 115 -3.46 -18.84 -12.83
CA SER A 115 -3.39 -19.89 -11.80
C SER A 115 -2.47 -19.45 -10.68
N GLY A 116 -2.69 -19.95 -9.47
CA GLY A 116 -1.86 -19.62 -8.33
C GLY A 116 -1.84 -20.70 -7.28
N SER A 117 -0.83 -20.64 -6.43
CA SER A 117 -0.75 -21.35 -5.17
C SER A 117 -1.02 -20.39 -4.01
N GLY A 118 -1.48 -20.93 -2.88
CA GLY A 118 -1.91 -20.15 -1.73
C GLY A 118 -3.31 -19.55 -1.86
N SER A 119 -3.71 -18.76 -0.87
CA SER A 119 -5.04 -18.15 -0.82
C SER A 119 -5.20 -17.07 -1.91
N PRO A 120 -6.26 -17.13 -2.72
CA PRO A 120 -6.52 -16.13 -3.76
C PRO A 120 -6.88 -14.77 -3.14
N SER A 121 -6.49 -13.68 -3.80
CA SER A 121 -6.93 -12.31 -3.50
C SER A 121 -7.29 -11.60 -4.81
N THR A 122 -6.52 -10.60 -5.23
CA THR A 122 -6.63 -9.96 -6.55
C THR A 122 -5.89 -10.79 -7.59
N ILE A 123 -6.61 -11.22 -8.60
CA ILE A 123 -6.11 -12.04 -9.71
C ILE A 123 -6.22 -11.18 -10.98
N THR A 124 -5.08 -10.85 -11.58
CA THR A 124 -5.02 -10.13 -12.86
C THR A 124 -4.73 -11.08 -14.00
N PHE A 125 -5.36 -10.86 -15.15
CA PHE A 125 -5.14 -11.64 -16.37
C PHE A 125 -5.32 -10.73 -17.61
N SER A 126 -4.88 -11.20 -18.77
CA SER A 126 -5.08 -10.47 -20.02
C SER A 126 -6.55 -10.15 -20.24
N SER A 127 -6.87 -8.91 -20.63
CA SER A 127 -8.24 -8.49 -20.90
C SER A 127 -8.92 -9.47 -21.85
N THR A 128 -10.01 -10.08 -21.39
CA THR A 128 -10.70 -11.17 -22.07
C THR A 128 -12.19 -10.87 -22.10
N SER A 129 -12.80 -10.99 -23.28
CA SER A 129 -14.26 -10.94 -23.44
C SER A 129 -14.83 -12.35 -23.36
N LEU A 130 -15.74 -12.58 -22.41
CA LEU A 130 -16.30 -13.89 -22.10
C LEU A 130 -17.70 -13.75 -21.49
N LYS A 131 -18.53 -14.76 -21.60
CA LYS A 131 -19.85 -14.85 -20.95
C LYS A 131 -19.76 -15.49 -19.57
N LYS A 132 -18.70 -16.25 -19.27
CA LYS A 132 -18.56 -16.94 -17.99
C LYS A 132 -17.10 -17.09 -17.54
N LEU A 133 -16.81 -16.56 -16.35
CA LEU A 133 -15.51 -16.65 -15.69
C LEU A 133 -15.61 -17.63 -14.54
N THR A 134 -14.71 -18.60 -14.46
CA THR A 134 -14.70 -19.62 -13.41
C THR A 134 -13.50 -19.46 -12.50
N PHE A 135 -13.73 -19.42 -11.20
CA PHE A 135 -12.71 -19.62 -10.19
C PHE A 135 -12.76 -21.06 -9.71
N GLU A 136 -11.70 -21.82 -9.97
CA GLU A 136 -11.59 -23.23 -9.61
C GLU A 136 -10.54 -23.43 -8.53
N ILE A 137 -10.94 -24.13 -7.48
CA ILE A 137 -10.14 -24.52 -6.34
C ILE A 137 -9.63 -25.92 -6.60
N THR A 138 -8.33 -26.04 -6.85
CA THR A 138 -7.68 -27.30 -7.18
C THR A 138 -7.06 -27.97 -5.95
N SER A 139 -6.81 -27.22 -4.87
CA SER A 139 -6.39 -27.76 -3.58
C SER A 139 -6.77 -26.82 -2.43
N ALA A 140 -7.28 -27.40 -1.33
CA ALA A 140 -7.50 -26.72 -0.06
C ALA A 140 -7.40 -27.72 1.12
N SER A 141 -7.25 -27.23 2.35
CA SER A 141 -7.17 -28.08 3.55
C SER A 141 -8.52 -28.71 3.97
N ALA A 142 -9.63 -28.09 3.58
CA ALA A 142 -11.01 -28.53 3.77
C ALA A 142 -11.91 -27.73 2.80
N ALA A 143 -13.24 -27.87 2.88
CA ALA A 143 -14.15 -27.07 2.05
C ALA A 143 -14.00 -25.56 2.32
N PRO A 144 -13.50 -24.76 1.36
CA PRO A 144 -13.31 -23.32 1.52
C PRO A 144 -14.64 -22.57 1.40
N ARG A 145 -14.68 -21.33 1.91
CA ARG A 145 -15.85 -20.46 1.80
C ARG A 145 -15.49 -19.22 1.00
N ILE A 146 -16.11 -19.02 -0.15
CA ILE A 146 -15.95 -17.82 -0.97
C ILE A 146 -17.10 -16.88 -0.67
N SER A 147 -16.81 -15.71 -0.10
CA SER A 147 -17.80 -14.68 0.13
C SER A 147 -18.01 -13.80 -1.08
N GLU A 148 -16.98 -13.49 -1.86
CA GLU A 148 -17.13 -12.68 -3.07
C GLU A 148 -16.23 -13.19 -4.19
N PHE A 149 -16.74 -13.10 -5.42
CA PHE A 149 -16.05 -13.27 -6.68
C PHE A 149 -16.35 -12.04 -7.53
N GLU A 150 -15.64 -10.97 -7.25
CA GLU A 150 -15.77 -9.68 -7.91
C GLU A 150 -14.98 -9.68 -9.22
N THR A 151 -15.45 -8.95 -10.23
CA THR A 151 -14.79 -8.87 -11.53
C THR A 151 -14.78 -7.45 -12.06
N TYR A 152 -13.71 -7.07 -12.76
CA TYR A 152 -13.48 -5.69 -13.19
C TYR A 152 -12.91 -5.65 -14.62
N ALA A 153 -13.36 -4.64 -15.38
CA ALA A 153 -12.77 -4.27 -16.67
C ALA A 153 -11.45 -3.53 -16.46
N SER A 154 -10.59 -3.54 -17.48
CA SER A 154 -9.30 -2.84 -17.44
C SER A 154 -9.54 -1.33 -17.31
N GLY A 155 -9.27 -0.76 -16.13
CA GLY A 155 -9.35 0.69 -15.93
C GLY A 155 -9.84 1.19 -14.57
N GLY A 156 -10.18 0.34 -13.60
CA GLY A 156 -10.44 0.84 -12.24
C GLY A 156 -9.92 -0.03 -11.12
N SER A 157 -9.46 0.66 -10.08
CA SER A 157 -8.89 0.11 -8.87
C SER A 157 -10.01 -0.52 -8.02
N THR A 158 -9.95 -1.84 -7.85
CA THR A 158 -10.84 -2.58 -6.94
C THR A 158 -10.71 -2.10 -5.48
N PRO A 159 -11.81 -1.92 -4.73
CA PRO A 159 -11.76 -1.66 -3.28
C PRO A 159 -11.63 -2.97 -2.48
N THR A 160 -10.52 -3.20 -1.77
CA THR A 160 -10.36 -4.41 -0.91
C THR A 160 -10.08 -4.06 0.55
N THR A 161 -11.06 -4.35 1.43
CA THR A 161 -10.96 -4.36 2.89
C THR A 161 -10.70 -5.77 3.47
N SER A 162 -9.63 -5.86 4.28
CA SER A 162 -9.37 -6.78 5.43
C SER A 162 -9.03 -8.28 5.26
N PRO A 163 -8.32 -8.91 6.23
CA PRO A 163 -7.07 -9.64 5.95
C PRO A 163 -7.08 -11.13 6.36
N THR A 164 -6.28 -11.98 5.70
CA THR A 164 -5.95 -13.33 6.20
C THR A 164 -4.46 -13.45 6.51
N THR A 165 -4.20 -13.83 7.75
CA THR A 165 -2.93 -14.31 8.30
C THR A 165 -2.61 -15.72 7.80
N THR A 166 -1.56 -15.90 6.99
CA THR A 166 -0.75 -17.14 6.90
C THR A 166 0.67 -16.73 6.41
N PRO A 167 1.74 -17.37 6.90
CA PRO A 167 3.05 -16.76 7.01
C PRO A 167 3.69 -16.57 5.64
N THR A 168 4.04 -15.33 5.36
CA THR A 168 4.94 -14.94 4.29
C THR A 168 6.21 -15.79 4.41
N THR A 169 6.51 -16.58 3.37
CA THR A 169 7.90 -16.91 3.08
C THR A 169 8.62 -15.58 2.99
N SER A 170 9.57 -15.36 3.91
CA SER A 170 10.41 -14.16 3.91
C SER A 170 10.90 -13.90 2.48
N PRO A 171 10.72 -12.70 1.92
CA PRO A 171 11.19 -12.42 0.56
C PRO A 171 12.70 -12.61 0.52
N THR A 172 13.16 -13.60 -0.25
CA THR A 172 14.55 -14.09 -0.30
C THR A 172 15.50 -13.28 -1.18
N SER A 173 15.15 -12.06 -1.58
CA SER A 173 16.13 -11.14 -2.17
C SER A 173 16.83 -10.38 -1.04
N ASN A 174 17.92 -10.92 -0.50
CA ASN A 174 18.83 -10.14 0.35
C ASN A 174 19.33 -8.94 -0.49
N PRO A 175 19.05 -7.67 -0.15
CA PRO A 175 19.26 -6.52 -1.05
C PRO A 175 20.73 -6.17 -1.37
N GLY A 176 21.69 -7.04 -1.03
CA GLY A 176 23.09 -6.65 -0.89
C GLY A 176 23.27 -5.69 0.29
N THR A 177 24.52 -5.33 0.60
CA THR A 177 24.80 -4.31 1.62
C THR A 177 24.49 -2.93 1.02
N PRO A 178 23.67 -2.08 1.69
CA PRO A 178 23.40 -0.73 1.21
C PRO A 178 24.70 0.09 1.18
N THR A 179 24.95 0.78 0.05
CA THR A 179 26.19 1.56 -0.18
C THR A 179 25.99 3.07 -0.06
N GLY A 180 24.74 3.53 0.07
CA GLY A 180 24.39 4.94 -0.02
C GLY A 180 24.25 5.46 -1.47
N ALA A 181 24.51 4.63 -2.48
CA ALA A 181 24.34 5.02 -3.88
C ALA A 181 22.86 5.23 -4.22
N TRP A 182 22.53 6.42 -4.73
CA TRP A 182 21.17 6.75 -5.14
C TRP A 182 20.92 6.34 -6.60
N PRO A 183 19.76 5.76 -6.94
CA PRO A 183 19.46 5.39 -8.30
C PRO A 183 19.18 6.61 -9.19
N SER A 184 19.40 6.43 -10.49
CA SER A 184 18.94 7.38 -11.50
C SER A 184 17.46 7.15 -11.83
N SER A 185 16.71 8.24 -11.99
CA SER A 185 15.32 8.18 -12.42
C SER A 185 15.18 7.74 -13.88
N ALA A 186 14.26 6.84 -14.15
CA ALA A 186 13.90 6.39 -15.50
C ALA A 186 12.82 7.27 -16.18
N GLY A 187 12.51 8.43 -15.59
CA GLY A 187 11.49 9.37 -16.06
C GLY A 187 10.63 9.90 -14.91
N THR A 188 9.81 10.91 -15.17
CA THR A 188 8.96 11.53 -14.15
C THR A 188 7.49 11.27 -14.42
N VAL A 189 6.72 11.01 -13.36
CA VAL A 189 5.28 10.84 -13.38
C VAL A 189 4.67 11.81 -12.36
N SER A 190 3.89 12.77 -12.84
CA SER A 190 3.09 13.62 -11.97
C SER A 190 1.76 12.93 -11.65
N ILE A 191 1.48 12.73 -10.36
CA ILE A 191 0.23 12.25 -9.81
C ILE A 191 -0.50 13.43 -9.17
N SER A 192 -1.83 13.49 -9.36
CA SER A 192 -2.70 14.52 -8.82
C SER A 192 -3.51 14.06 -7.60
N ALA A 193 -3.42 12.77 -7.25
CA ALA A 193 -4.10 12.14 -6.13
C ALA A 193 -3.39 10.84 -5.74
N THR A 194 -3.68 10.33 -4.54
CA THR A 194 -3.12 9.08 -4.01
C THR A 194 -3.29 7.92 -4.99
N VAL A 195 -2.20 7.18 -5.24
CA VAL A 195 -2.22 5.96 -6.05
C VAL A 195 -2.52 4.74 -5.18
N ASN A 196 -3.65 4.09 -5.43
CA ASN A 196 -4.04 2.87 -4.72
C ASN A 196 -3.36 1.62 -5.33
N VAL A 197 -2.80 0.75 -4.48
CA VAL A 197 -2.04 -0.45 -4.88
C VAL A 197 -2.63 -1.69 -4.19
N SER A 198 -3.31 -2.58 -4.93
CA SER A 198 -3.95 -3.80 -4.40
C SER A 198 -3.30 -5.12 -4.85
N GLY A 199 -2.17 -5.02 -5.55
CA GLY A 199 -1.30 -6.11 -6.03
C GLY A 199 0.14 -5.61 -6.08
N THR A 200 0.89 -5.93 -7.14
CA THR A 200 2.22 -5.33 -7.35
C THR A 200 2.14 -4.11 -8.26
N PHE A 201 2.59 -2.97 -7.76
CA PHE A 201 2.88 -1.79 -8.55
C PHE A 201 4.41 -1.71 -8.74
N ASP A 202 4.85 -1.84 -10.00
CA ASP A 202 6.23 -1.58 -10.38
C ASP A 202 6.33 -0.22 -11.08
N GLY A 203 7.02 0.74 -10.45
CA GLY A 203 7.18 2.09 -11.00
C GLY A 203 8.30 2.21 -12.04
N GLY A 204 9.02 1.13 -12.36
CA GLY A 204 10.08 1.11 -13.35
C GLY A 204 11.23 2.08 -13.06
N MET A 205 11.50 2.36 -11.79
CA MET A 205 12.45 3.37 -11.29
C MET A 205 12.16 4.81 -11.76
N LYS A 206 10.90 5.12 -12.07
CA LYS A 206 10.47 6.50 -12.33
C LYS A 206 10.31 7.28 -11.03
N THR A 207 10.44 8.60 -11.14
CA THR A 207 10.13 9.55 -10.06
C THR A 207 8.65 9.92 -10.09
N TYR A 208 7.96 9.65 -8.99
CA TYR A 208 6.56 10.00 -8.76
C TYR A 208 6.49 11.18 -7.79
N CYS A 209 5.75 12.23 -8.16
CA CYS A 209 5.44 13.41 -7.35
C CYS A 209 4.06 13.92 -7.82
N CYS A 210 3.36 14.89 -7.26
CA CYS A 210 3.72 15.86 -6.26
C CYS A 210 2.44 16.10 -5.43
N ILE A 211 2.25 15.36 -4.33
CA ILE A 211 1.08 15.51 -3.45
C ILE A 211 1.50 16.29 -2.21
N GLY A 212 0.61 17.16 -1.73
CA GLY A 212 0.84 17.96 -0.53
C GLY A 212 1.64 19.24 -0.79
N ASP A 213 1.99 19.93 0.29
CA ASP A 213 2.68 21.23 0.28
C ASP A 213 4.12 21.15 0.83
N GLY A 214 4.58 19.95 1.19
CA GLY A 214 5.90 19.72 1.78
C GLY A 214 6.01 20.05 3.27
N SER A 215 4.89 20.36 3.94
CA SER A 215 4.85 20.57 5.39
C SER A 215 4.81 19.26 6.19
N GLN A 216 5.01 19.35 7.51
CA GLN A 216 4.87 18.25 8.49
C GLN A 216 3.41 18.06 8.97
N SER A 217 2.42 18.38 8.14
CA SER A 217 1.01 18.29 8.54
C SER A 217 0.52 16.83 8.51
N GLU A 218 -0.01 16.34 9.63
CA GLU A 218 -0.56 14.97 9.76
C GLU A 218 -1.83 14.70 8.91
N SER A 219 -2.35 15.69 8.19
CA SER A 219 -3.56 15.55 7.36
C SER A 219 -3.29 15.48 5.85
N GLN A 220 -2.03 15.36 5.44
CA GLN A 220 -1.69 15.24 4.02
C GLN A 220 -2.10 13.87 3.47
N ASP A 221 -2.49 13.85 2.20
CA ASP A 221 -2.75 12.60 1.50
C ASP A 221 -1.42 11.86 1.22
N PRO A 222 -1.38 10.52 1.34
CA PRO A 222 -0.21 9.75 0.95
C PRO A 222 -0.06 9.72 -0.58
N MET A 223 1.17 9.60 -1.06
CA MET A 223 1.50 9.36 -2.46
C MET A 223 0.95 8.01 -2.95
N PHE A 224 1.16 6.97 -2.14
CA PHE A 224 0.70 5.62 -2.44
C PHE A 224 -0.04 5.02 -1.25
N LYS A 225 -1.14 4.33 -1.52
CA LYS A 225 -1.90 3.58 -0.52
C LYS A 225 -1.93 2.11 -0.91
N ILE A 226 -1.15 1.30 -0.21
CA ILE A 226 -0.96 -0.13 -0.46
C ILE A 226 -1.97 -0.91 0.38
N ALA A 227 -2.86 -1.63 -0.29
CA ALA A 227 -3.80 -2.56 0.34
C ALA A 227 -3.06 -3.76 0.95
N ASN A 228 -3.76 -4.50 1.81
CA ASN A 228 -3.22 -5.71 2.43
C ASN A 228 -2.70 -6.72 1.38
N GLY A 229 -1.47 -7.18 1.54
CA GLY A 229 -0.74 -8.06 0.62
C GLY A 229 -0.12 -7.35 -0.59
N GLY A 230 -0.34 -6.06 -0.78
CA GLY A 230 0.19 -5.30 -1.92
C GLY A 230 1.71 -5.08 -1.87
N THR A 231 2.30 -4.86 -3.04
CA THR A 231 3.72 -4.56 -3.22
C THR A 231 3.90 -3.26 -4.00
N LEU A 232 4.64 -2.31 -3.45
CA LEU A 232 5.17 -1.16 -4.16
C LEU A 232 6.65 -1.42 -4.44
N GLN A 233 7.06 -1.37 -5.71
CA GLN A 233 8.46 -1.61 -6.06
C GLN A 233 9.02 -0.71 -7.15
N ASN A 234 10.34 -0.50 -7.09
CA ASN A 234 11.10 0.25 -8.08
C ASN A 234 10.50 1.64 -8.32
N VAL A 235 10.35 2.42 -7.24
CA VAL A 235 9.74 3.74 -7.27
C VAL A 235 10.71 4.74 -6.66
N ILE A 236 10.89 5.89 -7.31
CA ILE A 236 11.49 7.06 -6.67
C ILE A 236 10.33 8.00 -6.29
N ILE A 237 10.25 8.42 -5.05
CA ILE A 237 9.27 9.39 -4.55
C ILE A 237 9.98 10.75 -4.50
N GLY A 238 9.49 11.68 -5.31
CA GLY A 238 9.95 13.06 -5.37
C GLY A 238 9.28 13.93 -4.31
N SER A 239 9.62 15.23 -4.31
CA SER A 239 9.03 16.25 -3.44
C SER A 239 8.07 17.13 -4.25
N PRO A 240 6.93 17.58 -3.69
CA PRO A 240 6.38 17.19 -2.38
C PRO A 240 5.90 15.73 -2.34
N ALA A 241 6.11 15.08 -1.20
CA ALA A 241 5.85 13.65 -0.99
C ALA A 241 4.61 13.35 -0.13
N GLY A 242 3.82 14.36 0.26
CA GLY A 242 2.68 14.24 1.16
C GLY A 242 3.02 13.44 2.43
N ASP A 243 2.10 12.58 2.85
CA ASP A 243 2.29 11.58 3.91
C ASP A 243 2.82 10.25 3.33
N GLY A 244 3.81 10.35 2.43
CA GLY A 244 4.59 9.23 1.91
C GLY A 244 3.76 8.04 1.39
N VAL A 245 4.00 6.87 1.96
CA VAL A 245 3.34 5.61 1.56
C VAL A 245 2.55 5.02 2.73
N HIS A 246 1.25 4.75 2.54
CA HIS A 246 0.42 4.09 3.55
C HIS A 246 0.26 2.61 3.26
N CYS A 247 0.52 1.76 4.25
CA CYS A 247 0.18 0.35 4.21
C CYS A 247 -1.05 0.06 5.07
N GLU A 248 -2.16 -0.28 4.42
CA GLU A 248 -3.47 -0.52 5.07
C GLU A 248 -3.60 -1.94 5.65
N GLY A 249 -2.65 -2.81 5.36
CA GLY A 249 -2.49 -4.16 5.91
C GLY A 249 -1.01 -4.54 5.96
N THR A 250 -0.70 -5.83 5.87
CA THR A 250 0.66 -6.24 5.51
C THR A 250 0.98 -5.76 4.11
N CYS A 251 2.19 -5.27 3.86
CA CYS A 251 2.59 -4.77 2.55
C CYS A 251 4.07 -5.07 2.29
N THR A 252 4.49 -4.98 1.03
CA THR A 252 5.90 -4.98 0.66
C THR A 252 6.26 -3.67 -0.02
N ILE A 253 7.28 -3.01 0.50
CA ILE A 253 7.93 -1.84 -0.09
C ILE A 253 9.32 -2.32 -0.51
N ARG A 254 9.59 -2.38 -1.82
CA ARG A 254 10.82 -2.99 -2.34
C ARG A 254 11.54 -2.05 -3.29
N ASN A 255 12.80 -1.72 -2.98
CA ASN A 255 13.59 -0.83 -3.83
C ASN A 255 12.85 0.51 -4.11
N VAL A 256 12.34 1.14 -3.04
CA VAL A 256 11.66 2.43 -3.08
C VAL A 256 12.56 3.50 -2.48
N TRP A 257 12.62 4.66 -3.12
CA TRP A 257 13.58 5.72 -2.83
C TRP A 257 12.92 7.07 -2.60
N TRP A 258 13.02 7.66 -1.40
CA TRP A 258 12.44 8.96 -1.09
C TRP A 258 13.51 10.06 -1.18
N ASN A 259 13.39 10.92 -2.18
CA ASN A 259 14.31 12.05 -2.36
C ASN A 259 14.20 13.10 -1.26
N ASP A 260 13.02 13.18 -0.64
CA ASP A 260 12.68 14.09 0.42
C ASP A 260 11.53 13.45 1.19
N ILE A 261 11.72 13.19 2.48
CA ILE A 261 10.65 12.64 3.31
C ILE A 261 9.68 13.78 3.60
N GLY A 262 8.39 13.54 3.34
CA GLY A 262 7.33 14.49 3.70
C GLY A 262 7.10 14.48 5.21
N GLU A 263 5.88 14.18 5.65
CA GLU A 263 5.61 13.93 7.08
C GLU A 263 6.33 12.64 7.52
N ASP A 264 5.97 11.51 6.93
CA ASP A 264 6.64 10.21 7.07
C ASP A 264 7.04 9.65 5.69
N ALA A 265 8.03 8.74 5.64
CA ALA A 265 8.34 8.03 4.39
C ALA A 265 7.29 6.94 4.13
N ALA A 266 6.99 6.14 5.16
CA ALA A 266 5.87 5.21 5.11
C ALA A 266 5.22 4.97 6.49
N THR A 267 3.90 4.80 6.45
CA THR A 267 3.06 4.62 7.63
C THR A 267 2.32 3.27 7.55
N PHE A 268 2.61 2.38 8.51
CA PHE A 268 2.03 1.04 8.61
C PHE A 268 0.80 1.05 9.52
N LYS A 269 -0.39 0.86 8.94
CA LYS A 269 -1.69 1.08 9.61
C LYS A 269 -2.47 -0.21 9.84
N GLY A 270 -2.08 -1.31 9.20
CA GLY A 270 -2.77 -2.60 9.29
C GLY A 270 -2.93 -3.12 10.72
N THR A 271 -4.11 -3.65 11.03
CA THR A 271 -4.45 -4.21 12.36
C THR A 271 -4.69 -5.72 12.34
N GLY A 272 -4.47 -6.37 11.20
CA GLY A 272 -4.62 -7.81 11.00
C GLY A 272 -3.44 -8.66 11.49
N GLY A 273 -2.42 -8.05 12.11
CA GLY A 273 -1.16 -8.70 12.44
C GLY A 273 -0.28 -8.98 11.21
N GLY A 274 0.59 -9.98 11.31
CA GLY A 274 1.50 -10.37 10.22
C GLY A 274 2.76 -9.52 10.14
N THR A 275 3.41 -9.51 8.96
CA THR A 275 4.65 -8.78 8.72
C THR A 275 4.55 -7.94 7.44
N SER A 276 4.84 -6.65 7.57
CA SER A 276 5.14 -5.76 6.44
C SER A 276 6.65 -5.72 6.20
N TYR A 277 7.05 -5.57 4.94
CA TYR A 277 8.45 -5.65 4.52
C TYR A 277 8.89 -4.34 3.85
N VAL A 278 10.05 -3.84 4.27
CA VAL A 278 10.84 -2.83 3.56
C VAL A 278 12.13 -3.51 3.13
N ILE A 279 12.38 -3.59 1.83
CA ILE A 279 13.44 -4.41 1.22
C ILE A 279 14.25 -3.57 0.25
N GLY A 280 15.48 -3.25 0.62
CA GLY A 280 16.32 -2.32 -0.15
C GLY A 280 15.74 -0.91 -0.16
N GLY A 281 16.23 -0.07 -1.08
CA GLY A 281 15.78 1.32 -1.20
C GLY A 281 16.48 2.28 -0.26
N GLY A 282 15.98 3.50 -0.19
CA GLY A 282 16.50 4.48 0.76
C GLY A 282 15.68 5.75 0.89
N ALA A 283 15.94 6.55 1.91
CA ALA A 283 15.26 7.82 2.12
C ALA A 283 16.24 8.88 2.66
N LYS A 284 15.91 10.15 2.46
CA LYS A 284 16.70 11.26 2.98
C LYS A 284 15.83 12.48 3.30
N SER A 285 16.40 13.41 4.07
CA SER A 285 15.77 14.69 4.41
C SER A 285 14.47 14.54 5.21
N GLY A 286 14.44 13.68 6.22
CA GLY A 286 13.33 13.58 7.17
C GLY A 286 13.48 14.54 8.35
N SER A 287 12.35 15.04 8.85
CA SER A 287 12.34 15.93 10.02
C SER A 287 12.19 15.16 11.34
N ASP A 288 11.37 14.11 11.40
CA ASP A 288 11.14 13.33 12.61
C ASP A 288 11.31 11.83 12.41
N LYS A 289 10.40 11.17 11.69
CA LYS A 289 10.35 9.70 11.60
C LYS A 289 10.24 9.23 10.16
N THR A 290 11.04 8.24 9.80
CA THR A 290 11.03 7.65 8.46
C THR A 290 9.91 6.63 8.34
N PHE A 291 9.83 5.69 9.29
CA PHE A 291 8.80 4.65 9.32
C PHE A 291 7.95 4.73 10.58
N GLN A 292 6.68 5.06 10.38
CA GLN A 292 5.69 5.13 11.44
C GLN A 292 4.86 3.86 11.49
N HIS A 293 4.72 3.25 12.66
CA HIS A 293 3.91 2.05 12.85
C HIS A 293 2.72 2.33 13.77
N ASN A 294 1.57 2.57 13.16
CA ASN A 294 0.31 2.88 13.83
C ASN A 294 -0.49 1.61 14.13
N GLY A 295 -0.41 0.60 13.25
CA GLY A 295 -1.09 -0.70 13.34
C GLY A 295 -0.48 -1.68 14.35
N ASN A 296 -0.72 -2.98 14.17
CA ASN A 296 -0.12 -4.07 14.95
C ASN A 296 0.72 -5.00 14.06
N GLY A 297 1.40 -5.96 14.68
CA GLY A 297 2.23 -6.94 13.96
C GLY A 297 3.68 -6.51 13.84
N THR A 298 4.34 -6.87 12.73
CA THR A 298 5.79 -6.67 12.55
C THR A 298 6.10 -5.82 11.33
N VAL A 299 7.06 -4.90 11.43
CA VAL A 299 7.72 -4.27 10.29
C VAL A 299 9.14 -4.83 10.16
N SER A 300 9.47 -5.43 9.02
CA SER A 300 10.80 -5.97 8.73
C SER A 300 11.51 -5.06 7.74
N ILE A 301 12.59 -4.41 8.16
CA ILE A 301 13.37 -3.46 7.38
C ILE A 301 14.73 -4.08 7.09
N SER A 302 15.05 -4.28 5.81
CA SER A 302 16.34 -4.81 5.42
C SER A 302 16.94 -4.17 4.19
N GLY A 303 18.27 -4.04 4.17
CA GLY A 303 19.01 -3.46 3.03
C GLY A 303 18.74 -1.98 2.77
N PHE A 304 18.18 -1.26 3.73
CA PHE A 304 17.73 0.12 3.56
C PHE A 304 18.85 1.13 3.83
N TYR A 305 18.89 2.22 3.06
CA TYR A 305 19.76 3.36 3.31
C TYR A 305 18.95 4.57 3.82
N LEU A 306 19.36 5.19 4.92
CA LEU A 306 18.75 6.43 5.42
C LEU A 306 19.81 7.51 5.58
N SER A 307 19.53 8.75 5.17
CA SER A 307 20.42 9.89 5.39
C SER A 307 19.68 11.14 5.85
N GLY A 308 19.91 11.59 7.08
CA GLY A 308 19.30 12.82 7.62
C GLY A 308 17.83 12.61 7.97
N SER A 309 17.55 12.06 9.16
CA SER A 309 16.19 11.90 9.72
C SER A 309 16.28 11.64 11.22
N GLY A 310 15.31 12.10 12.02
CA GLY A 310 15.33 11.85 13.46
C GLY A 310 15.34 10.36 13.81
N LYS A 311 14.40 9.58 13.26
CA LYS A 311 14.20 8.16 13.64
C LYS A 311 13.98 7.30 12.41
N LEU A 312 14.67 6.17 12.32
CA LEU A 312 14.36 5.18 11.27
C LEU A 312 12.97 4.55 11.50
N TYR A 313 12.66 4.11 12.72
CA TYR A 313 11.39 3.47 13.05
C TYR A 313 10.81 3.98 14.37
N ARG A 314 9.49 4.24 14.40
CA ARG A 314 8.73 4.56 15.61
C ARG A 314 7.42 3.78 15.65
N GLY A 315 7.20 3.03 16.74
CA GLY A 315 5.88 2.49 17.08
C GLY A 315 5.01 3.56 17.74
N CYS A 316 3.83 3.87 17.22
CA CYS A 316 3.02 4.97 17.72
C CYS A 316 2.77 4.88 19.23
N GLY A 317 3.14 5.93 19.99
CA GLY A 317 3.12 5.91 21.45
C GLY A 317 1.85 6.48 22.09
N ASN A 318 1.06 7.25 21.35
CA ASN A 318 -0.15 7.94 21.83
C ASN A 318 -1.29 7.93 20.79
N CYS A 319 -1.30 6.90 19.92
CA CYS A 319 -2.39 6.69 18.97
C CYS A 319 -3.72 6.45 19.71
N THR A 320 -4.84 6.69 19.00
CA THR A 320 -6.19 6.42 19.53
C THR A 320 -6.32 5.00 20.09
N ASN A 321 -5.74 4.03 19.38
CA ASN A 321 -5.66 2.65 19.84
C ASN A 321 -4.21 2.27 20.15
N SER A 322 -4.01 1.56 21.25
CA SER A 322 -2.74 0.98 21.65
C SER A 322 -2.62 -0.43 21.10
N TYR A 323 -1.48 -0.74 20.47
CA TYR A 323 -1.19 -2.07 19.94
C TYR A 323 0.20 -2.51 20.35
N GLN A 324 0.37 -3.83 20.46
CA GLN A 324 1.70 -4.45 20.50
C GLN A 324 2.29 -4.51 19.09
N ARG A 325 3.54 -4.05 18.97
CA ARG A 325 4.24 -3.87 17.68
C ARG A 325 5.65 -4.43 17.75
N HIS A 326 6.09 -4.99 16.63
CA HIS A 326 7.44 -5.51 16.51
C HIS A 326 8.16 -4.90 15.31
N VAL A 327 9.47 -4.72 15.44
CA VAL A 327 10.34 -4.32 14.33
C VAL A 327 11.53 -5.26 14.23
N LYS A 328 11.88 -5.63 13.00
CA LYS A 328 13.12 -6.34 12.67
C LYS A 328 13.93 -5.44 11.75
N ILE A 329 15.13 -5.08 12.14
CA ILE A 329 16.01 -4.18 11.39
C ILE A 329 17.30 -4.94 11.12
N ASP A 330 17.64 -5.10 9.85
CA ASP A 330 18.74 -5.97 9.47
C ASP A 330 19.47 -5.45 8.23
N ASN A 331 20.81 -5.34 8.28
CA ASN A 331 21.60 -4.89 7.14
C ASN A 331 21.18 -3.50 6.63
N VAL A 332 21.23 -2.49 7.49
CA VAL A 332 20.88 -1.11 7.14
C VAL A 332 22.08 -0.19 7.29
N LEU A 333 22.15 0.85 6.46
CA LEU A 333 23.13 1.93 6.54
C LEU A 333 22.39 3.22 6.88
N LEU A 334 22.69 3.79 8.04
CA LEU A 334 22.00 4.97 8.55
C LEU A 334 23.03 6.07 8.78
N ASN A 335 22.86 7.16 8.04
CA ASN A 335 23.71 8.32 8.09
C ASN A 335 22.97 9.49 8.75
N ASP A 336 23.60 10.14 9.71
CA ASP A 336 23.07 11.37 10.32
C ASP A 336 21.63 11.21 10.84
N ILE A 337 21.46 10.35 11.85
CA ILE A 337 20.17 10.07 12.48
C ILE A 337 20.27 10.13 14.01
N ASP A 338 19.17 10.40 14.70
CA ASP A 338 19.13 10.43 16.16
C ASP A 338 18.79 9.07 16.79
N MET A 339 17.97 8.26 16.11
CA MET A 339 17.48 6.99 16.66
C MET A 339 17.21 5.91 15.59
N VAL A 340 17.59 4.67 15.87
CA VAL A 340 17.29 3.53 14.98
C VAL A 340 15.86 3.03 15.22
N ALA A 341 15.47 2.72 16.46
CA ALA A 341 14.12 2.28 16.78
C ALA A 341 13.59 2.85 18.10
N GLY A 342 12.37 3.39 18.09
CA GLY A 342 11.62 3.77 19.28
C GLY A 342 10.40 2.87 19.52
N ILE A 343 10.42 2.08 20.60
CA ILE A 343 9.39 1.08 20.94
C ILE A 343 8.68 1.39 22.27
N ASN A 344 7.42 0.97 22.42
CA ASN A 344 6.67 1.13 23.67
C ASN A 344 6.74 -0.15 24.50
N SER A 345 7.71 -0.23 25.42
CA SER A 345 8.04 -1.48 26.11
C SER A 345 6.91 -1.98 27.03
N ASN A 346 6.11 -1.06 27.59
CA ASN A 346 4.96 -1.38 28.44
C ASN A 346 3.80 -2.05 27.68
N TRP A 347 3.76 -1.97 26.35
CA TRP A 347 2.78 -2.67 25.50
C TRP A 347 3.34 -3.97 24.92
N GLY A 348 4.55 -4.37 25.32
CA GLY A 348 5.20 -5.58 24.85
C GLY A 348 5.86 -5.44 23.48
N ASP A 349 6.10 -4.21 23.01
CA ASP A 349 6.78 -3.99 21.74
C ASP A 349 8.19 -4.60 21.76
N THR A 350 8.67 -5.11 20.62
CA THR A 350 10.07 -5.59 20.52
C THR A 350 10.78 -5.07 19.28
N ALA A 351 12.05 -4.72 19.42
CA ALA A 351 12.97 -4.48 18.32
C ALA A 351 14.02 -5.58 18.27
N THR A 352 14.19 -6.22 17.11
CA THR A 352 15.32 -7.09 16.79
C THR A 352 16.19 -6.37 15.79
N ILE A 353 17.44 -6.08 16.16
CA ILE A 353 18.32 -5.21 15.38
C ILE A 353 19.65 -5.93 15.16
N THR A 354 20.01 -6.14 13.89
CA THR A 354 21.23 -6.83 13.47
C THR A 354 21.91 -6.08 12.32
N ARG A 355 23.24 -6.13 12.23
CA ARG A 355 24.01 -5.63 11.07
C ARG A 355 23.65 -4.18 10.68
N VAL A 356 23.64 -3.27 11.65
CA VAL A 356 23.42 -1.83 11.40
C VAL A 356 24.76 -1.13 11.26
N THR A 357 24.92 -0.31 10.24
CA THR A 357 26.04 0.63 10.13
C THR A 357 25.53 2.05 10.36
N LEU A 358 26.10 2.74 11.36
CA LEU A 358 25.85 4.14 11.67
C LEU A 358 27.03 4.99 11.18
N THR A 359 26.77 6.01 10.37
CA THR A 359 27.77 7.01 9.93
C THR A 359 27.30 8.40 10.35
N ASN A 360 28.21 9.25 10.84
CA ASN A 360 27.86 10.60 11.33
C ASN A 360 26.72 10.59 12.37
N ALA A 361 26.58 9.49 13.10
CA ALA A 361 25.46 9.22 14.01
C ALA A 361 25.97 8.52 15.27
N SER A 362 27.13 8.95 15.76
CA SER A 362 27.85 8.29 16.87
C SER A 362 27.05 8.31 18.19
N SER A 363 26.22 9.33 18.39
CA SER A 363 25.32 9.49 19.54
C SER A 363 23.93 8.89 19.32
N ALA A 364 23.66 8.25 18.18
CA ALA A 364 22.33 7.73 17.89
C ALA A 364 21.92 6.64 18.88
N VAL A 365 20.69 6.76 19.38
CA VAL A 365 20.05 5.74 20.22
C VAL A 365 19.62 4.57 19.35
N VAL A 366 20.10 3.38 19.63
CA VAL A 366 19.82 2.18 18.83
C VAL A 366 18.43 1.64 19.14
N CYS A 367 18.11 1.39 20.41
CA CYS A 367 16.78 0.90 20.80
C CYS A 367 16.23 1.73 21.96
N GLY A 368 15.49 2.78 21.63
CA GLY A 368 14.83 3.64 22.61
C GLY A 368 13.54 3.01 23.14
N LYS A 369 13.44 2.88 24.47
CA LYS A 369 12.23 2.40 25.15
C LYS A 369 11.38 3.58 25.60
N TYR A 370 10.08 3.47 25.39
CA TYR A 370 9.09 4.45 25.80
C TYR A 370 7.97 3.79 26.61
N GLN A 371 7.34 4.56 27.48
CA GLN A 371 6.04 4.26 28.04
C GLN A 371 4.97 4.81 27.09
N GLY A 372 4.35 3.92 26.32
CA GLY A 372 3.17 4.24 25.52
C GLY A 372 1.98 4.59 26.42
N VAL A 373 1.15 5.52 25.96
CA VAL A 373 0.03 6.12 26.69
C VAL A 373 -1.21 6.20 25.80
N ALA A 374 -2.38 6.46 26.41
CA ALA A 374 -3.58 6.76 25.64
C ALA A 374 -3.45 8.11 24.90
N LYS A 375 -4.23 8.27 23.82
CA LYS A 375 -4.28 9.53 23.06
C LYS A 375 -4.57 10.73 23.96
N GLY A 376 -3.84 11.82 23.72
CA GLY A 376 -3.91 13.06 24.51
C GLY A 376 -2.85 13.17 25.60
N SER A 377 -2.03 12.13 25.82
CA SER A 377 -0.83 12.18 26.65
C SER A 377 0.43 12.00 25.81
N GLU A 378 1.56 12.50 26.30
CA GLU A 378 2.85 12.32 25.64
C GLU A 378 3.58 11.07 26.13
N PRO A 379 4.09 10.19 25.23
CA PRO A 379 4.86 9.02 25.62
C PRO A 379 6.14 9.41 26.35
N LYS A 380 6.42 8.76 27.48
CA LYS A 380 7.63 9.05 28.27
C LYS A 380 8.81 8.20 27.80
N TYR A 381 9.94 8.82 27.51
CA TYR A 381 11.19 8.09 27.25
C TYR A 381 11.70 7.43 28.54
N LEU A 382 12.07 6.15 28.45
CA LEU A 382 12.52 5.31 29.57
C LEU A 382 14.01 4.96 29.49
N GLY A 383 14.71 5.42 28.45
CA GLY A 383 16.12 5.12 28.20
C GLY A 383 16.33 4.13 27.06
N GLU A 384 17.60 3.90 26.74
CA GLU A 384 18.03 2.94 25.73
C GLU A 384 18.07 1.51 26.31
N GLY A 385 17.67 0.52 25.52
CA GLY A 385 17.75 -0.90 25.88
C GLY A 385 18.79 -1.65 25.05
N TRP A 386 19.43 -2.64 25.69
CA TRP A 386 20.43 -3.52 25.08
C TRP A 386 20.28 -4.92 25.65
N ASN A 387 20.23 -5.93 24.76
CA ASN A 387 20.13 -7.35 25.11
C ASN A 387 19.06 -7.64 26.18
N ASP A 388 17.87 -7.06 26.04
CA ASP A 388 16.74 -7.27 26.94
C ASP A 388 15.52 -7.87 26.19
N SER A 389 14.42 -8.10 26.92
CA SER A 389 13.21 -8.71 26.37
C SER A 389 12.59 -7.94 25.20
N ASN A 390 12.70 -6.60 25.23
CA ASN A 390 12.13 -5.71 24.23
C ASN A 390 13.17 -5.33 23.17
N CYS A 391 14.39 -4.99 23.59
CA CYS A 391 15.51 -4.58 22.76
C CYS A 391 16.50 -5.74 22.55
N LYS A 392 16.24 -6.53 21.51
CA LYS A 392 17.04 -7.70 21.10
C LYS A 392 18.15 -7.25 20.17
N VAL A 393 19.17 -6.64 20.76
CA VAL A 393 20.35 -6.06 20.07
C VAL A 393 21.57 -6.10 20.98
N THR A 394 22.73 -6.38 20.41
CA THR A 394 24.04 -6.36 21.09
C THR A 394 24.94 -5.30 20.45
N GLN A 395 26.03 -4.92 21.14
CA GLN A 395 26.98 -3.96 20.56
C GLN A 395 27.64 -4.47 19.27
N SER A 396 27.84 -5.79 19.14
CA SER A 396 28.39 -6.41 17.93
C SER A 396 27.46 -6.31 16.71
N ASP A 397 26.17 -6.05 16.93
CA ASP A 397 25.21 -5.83 15.84
C ASP A 397 25.36 -4.45 15.18
N ILE A 398 26.11 -3.54 15.81
CA ILE A 398 26.21 -2.13 15.43
C ILE A 398 27.66 -1.79 15.08
N THR A 399 27.86 -1.34 13.83
CA THR A 399 29.13 -0.75 13.38
C THR A 399 28.97 0.77 13.36
N ARG A 400 29.77 1.49 14.15
CA ARG A 400 29.83 2.97 14.12
C ARG A 400 31.06 3.40 13.32
N LYS A 401 30.88 4.32 12.38
CA LYS A 401 31.93 4.83 11.48
C LYS A 401 32.03 6.34 11.55
#